data_AF-A0A8J7ESN2-F1
#
_entry.id   AF-A0A8J7ESN2-F1
#
_cell.length_a   1.000
_cell.length_b   1.000
_cell.length_c   1.000
_cell.angle_alpha   90.00
_cell.angle_beta   90.00
_cell.angle_gamma   90.00
#
_symmetry.space_group_name_H-M   'P 1'
#
loop_
_entity.id
_entity.type
_entity.pdbx_description
1 polymer ?
#
loop_
_entity_poly.entity_id
_entity_poly.type
_entity_poly.pdbx_seq_one_letter_code
_entity_poly.pdbx_strand_id
1 'polypeptide(L)'
;MSRRKRSSKVLEKAERRAASLRSINTALDLGNGLSIEAYFSMIEEMRSELASYNTALSGIDKTYSNVLELERKLGDFSELILLGVATRYGKSSDEYVMAGGARKVSRRRPLREVVDSSSS
;
A
#
# COMPACT_ATOMS: atom_id res chain seq x y z
N MET A 1 7.05 -5.84 -0.61
CA MET A 1 8.37 -5.81 0.04
C MET A 1 8.32 -4.75 1.13
N SER A 2 8.71 -5.08 2.36
CA SER A 2 8.80 -4.11 3.46
C SER A 2 9.76 -2.99 3.09
N ARG A 3 9.37 -1.74 3.31
CA ARG A 3 10.24 -0.59 3.02
C ARG A 3 11.46 -0.65 3.93
N ARG A 4 12.64 -0.38 3.36
CA ARG A 4 13.90 -0.52 4.08
C ARG A 4 14.05 0.64 5.06
N LYS A 5 14.21 0.33 6.35
CA LYS A 5 14.45 1.34 7.41
C LYS A 5 15.69 2.18 7.07
N ARG A 6 15.65 3.46 7.40
CA ARG A 6 16.74 4.42 7.16
C ARG A 6 17.78 4.33 8.26
N SER A 7 19.04 4.25 7.85
CA SER A 7 20.23 4.42 8.71
C SER A 7 20.97 5.71 8.33
N SER A 8 21.58 6.41 9.30
CA SER A 8 22.32 7.64 9.05
C SER A 8 23.81 7.47 9.32
N LYS A 9 24.63 7.52 8.26
CA LYS A 9 26.11 7.55 8.38
C LYS A 9 26.61 8.84 9.06
N VAL A 10 25.83 9.92 8.98
CA VAL A 10 26.17 11.20 9.62
C VAL A 10 26.05 11.06 11.14
N LEU A 11 24.99 10.41 11.61
CA LEU A 11 24.76 10.13 13.02
C LEU A 11 25.88 9.24 13.58
N GLU A 12 26.21 8.15 12.90
CA GLU A 12 27.31 7.25 13.30
C GLU A 12 28.65 7.98 13.41
N LYS A 13 28.96 8.87 12.47
CA LYS A 13 30.16 9.71 12.54
C LYS A 13 30.09 10.73 13.68
N ALA A 14 28.91 11.31 13.94
CA ALA A 14 28.73 12.30 14.99
C ALA A 14 28.92 11.67 16.38
N GLU A 15 28.35 10.50 16.62
CA GLU A 15 28.51 9.74 17.87
C GLU A 15 29.97 9.39 18.16
N ARG A 16 30.70 8.91 17.15
CA ARG A 16 32.15 8.64 17.28
C ARG A 16 32.93 9.89 17.66
N ARG A 17 32.66 11.03 16.98
CA ARG A 17 33.31 12.29 17.31
C ARG A 17 32.93 12.78 18.71
N ALA A 18 31.68 12.65 19.12
CA ALA A 18 31.22 13.05 20.44
C ALA A 18 31.91 12.25 21.55
N ALA A 19 32.09 10.93 21.34
CA ALA A 19 32.84 10.08 22.26
C ALA A 19 34.31 10.51 22.37
N SER A 20 34.97 10.79 21.24
CA SER A 20 36.34 11.31 21.24
C SER A 20 36.44 12.67 21.93
N LEU A 21 35.54 13.62 21.66
CA LEU A 21 35.52 14.94 22.28
C LEU A 21 35.34 14.85 23.80
N ARG A 22 34.43 13.98 24.27
CA ARG A 22 34.19 13.75 25.69
C ARG A 22 35.41 13.17 26.41
N SER A 23 36.22 12.36 25.72
CA SER A 23 37.47 11.83 26.27
C SER A 23 38.57 12.89 26.45
N ILE A 24 38.51 13.97 25.67
CA ILE A 24 39.46 15.09 25.77
C ILE A 24 39.07 16.02 26.92
N ASN A 25 37.81 16.45 26.95
CA ASN A 25 37.27 17.30 28.00
C ASN A 25 35.75 17.10 28.05
N THR A 26 35.21 16.78 29.22
CA THR A 26 33.77 16.52 29.39
C THR A 26 32.91 17.77 29.34
N ALA A 27 33.49 18.95 29.56
CA ALA A 27 32.82 20.25 29.58
C ALA A 27 33.43 21.21 28.54
N LEU A 28 33.87 20.68 27.40
CA LEU A 28 34.39 21.52 26.32
C LEU A 28 33.29 22.43 25.79
N ASP A 29 33.57 23.73 25.84
CA ASP A 29 32.78 24.78 25.23
C ASP A 29 33.70 25.63 24.33
N LEU A 30 33.37 25.67 23.04
CA LEU A 30 34.11 26.45 22.05
C LEU A 30 33.50 27.86 21.86
N GLY A 31 32.50 28.21 22.67
CA GLY A 31 31.73 29.44 22.54
C GLY A 31 30.72 29.36 21.40
N ASN A 32 29.91 30.42 21.25
CA ASN A 32 28.88 30.53 20.20
C ASN A 32 27.89 29.35 20.13
N GLY A 33 27.61 28.71 21.27
CA GLY A 33 26.73 27.54 21.36
C GLY A 33 27.36 26.23 20.86
N LEU A 34 28.65 26.23 20.52
CA LEU A 34 29.40 25.03 20.14
C LEU A 34 29.97 24.34 21.39
N SER A 35 29.08 23.86 22.25
CA SER A 35 29.42 23.06 23.42
C SER A 35 29.21 21.57 23.17
N ILE A 36 29.90 20.73 23.95
CA ILE A 36 29.67 19.27 23.92
C ILE A 36 28.23 18.93 24.29
N GLU A 37 27.60 19.67 25.22
CA GLU A 37 26.20 19.47 25.60
C GLU A 37 25.24 19.75 24.43
N ALA A 38 25.46 20.86 23.71
CA ALA A 38 24.68 21.18 22.51
C ALA A 38 24.87 20.11 21.43
N TYR A 39 26.08 19.59 21.28
CA TYR A 39 26.37 18.52 20.32
C TYR A 39 25.67 17.20 20.66
N PHE A 40 25.69 16.78 21.92
CA PHE A 40 24.94 15.58 22.36
C PHE A 40 23.43 15.77 22.23
N SER A 41 22.90 16.96 22.53
CA SER A 41 21.49 17.27 22.36
C SER A 41 21.05 17.11 20.90
N MET A 42 21.84 17.63 19.95
CA MET A 42 21.59 17.49 18.52
C MET A 42 21.69 16.03 18.03
N ILE A 43 22.59 15.24 18.61
CA ILE A 43 22.71 13.80 18.33
C ILE A 43 21.44 13.05 18.78
N GLU A 44 20.93 13.34 19.97
CA GLU A 44 19.72 12.73 20.50
C GLU A 44 18.46 13.16 19.74
N GLU A 45 18.37 14.44 19.35
CA GLU A 45 17.30 14.93 18.47
C GLU A 45 17.29 14.15 17.14
N MET A 46 18.46 14.02 16.49
CA MET A 46 18.59 13.26 15.26
C MET A 46 18.26 11.76 15.43
N ARG A 47 18.62 11.15 16.58
CA ARG A 47 18.24 9.76 16.90
C ARG A 47 16.73 9.61 17.01
N SER A 48 16.09 10.50 17.76
CA SER A 48 14.64 10.51 17.97
C SER A 48 13.90 10.64 16.64
N GLU A 49 14.29 11.60 15.80
CA GLU A 49 13.67 11.80 14.48
C GLU A 49 13.86 10.60 13.55
N LEU A 50 15.04 9.97 13.56
CA LEU A 50 15.28 8.75 12.77
C LEU A 50 14.39 7.59 13.24
N ALA A 51 14.19 7.45 14.55
CA ALA A 51 13.32 6.42 15.13
C ALA A 51 11.85 6.68 14.79
N SER A 52 11.39 7.92 14.91
CA SER A 52 10.05 8.36 14.50
C SER A 52 9.79 8.09 13.03
N TYR A 53 10.73 8.45 12.15
CA TYR A 53 10.66 8.17 10.72
C TYR A 53 10.52 6.67 10.42
N ASN A 54 11.35 5.83 11.04
CA ASN A 54 11.32 4.38 10.82
C ASN A 54 10.04 3.72 11.38
N THR A 55 9.48 4.29 12.44
CA THR A 55 8.19 3.85 13.01
C THR A 55 7.05 4.22 12.08
N ALA A 56 7.01 5.46 11.59
CA ALA A 56 6.03 5.90 10.59
C ALA A 56 6.08 5.03 9.34
N LEU A 57 7.28 4.70 8.84
CA LEU A 57 7.47 3.81 7.70
C LEU A 57 6.82 2.43 7.92
N SER A 58 7.00 1.87 9.12
CA SER A 58 6.39 0.60 9.51
C SER A 58 4.85 0.70 9.56
N GLY A 59 4.33 1.85 10.01
CA GLY A 59 2.90 2.16 9.98
C GLY A 59 2.34 2.18 8.55
N ILE A 60 3.03 2.81 7.60
CA ILE A 60 2.61 2.84 6.19
C ILE A 60 2.63 1.43 5.58
N ASP A 61 3.62 0.60 5.91
CA ASP A 61 3.65 -0.80 5.45
C ASP A 61 2.44 -1.59 5.98
N LYS A 62 2.03 -1.34 7.22
CA LYS A 62 0.85 -1.98 7.82
C LYS A 62 -0.45 -1.51 7.16
N THR A 63 -0.63 -0.20 6.98
CA THR A 63 -1.84 0.34 6.33
C THR A 63 -1.95 -0.15 4.89
N TYR A 64 -0.84 -0.17 4.15
CA TYR A 64 -0.81 -0.70 2.79
C TYR A 64 -1.23 -2.18 2.73
N SER A 65 -0.70 -3.00 3.64
CA SER A 65 -1.08 -4.42 3.70
C SER A 65 -2.57 -4.60 4.00
N ASN A 66 -3.13 -3.79 4.90
CA ASN A 66 -4.56 -3.82 5.21
C ASN A 66 -5.42 -3.40 4.02
N VAL A 67 -5.01 -2.40 3.23
CA VAL A 67 -5.71 -1.99 2.00
C VAL A 67 -5.78 -3.15 1.02
N LEU A 68 -4.65 -3.81 0.74
CA LEU A 68 -4.62 -4.97 -0.17
C LEU A 68 -5.49 -6.13 0.30
N GLU A 69 -5.59 -6.34 1.62
CA GLU A 69 -6.47 -7.35 2.19
C GLU A 69 -7.95 -6.98 2.01
N LEU A 70 -8.30 -5.71 2.26
CA LEU A 70 -9.66 -5.21 2.09
C LEU A 70 -10.08 -5.19 0.61
N GLU A 71 -9.20 -4.80 -0.31
CA GLU A 71 -9.46 -4.84 -1.76
C GLU A 71 -9.81 -6.24 -2.23
N ARG A 72 -9.07 -7.25 -1.76
CA ARG A 72 -9.36 -8.66 -2.06
C ARG A 72 -10.73 -9.09 -1.53
N LYS A 73 -11.00 -8.83 -0.24
CA LYS A 73 -12.29 -9.16 0.39
C LYS A 73 -13.45 -8.47 -0.31
N LEU A 74 -13.28 -7.20 -0.69
CA LEU A 74 -14.29 -6.44 -1.41
C LEU A 74 -14.52 -6.99 -2.81
N GLY A 75 -13.47 -7.41 -3.51
CA GLY A 75 -13.56 -8.12 -4.79
C GLY A 75 -14.39 -9.39 -4.67
N ASP A 76 -14.01 -10.29 -3.75
CA ASP A 76 -14.73 -11.54 -3.50
C ASP A 76 -16.20 -11.30 -3.13
N PHE A 77 -16.46 -10.30 -2.27
CA PHE A 77 -17.81 -9.94 -1.89
C PHE A 77 -18.62 -9.38 -3.07
N SER A 78 -18.01 -8.57 -3.93
CA SER A 78 -18.65 -8.02 -5.12
C SER A 78 -19.05 -9.13 -6.10
N GLU A 79 -18.21 -10.15 -6.26
CA GLU A 79 -18.54 -11.34 -7.06
C GLU A 79 -19.72 -12.11 -6.47
N LEU A 80 -19.76 -12.29 -5.15
CA LEU A 80 -20.89 -12.93 -4.46
C LEU A 80 -22.19 -12.15 -4.64
N ILE A 81 -22.15 -10.82 -4.55
CA ILE A 81 -23.31 -9.96 -4.81
C ILE A 81 -23.78 -10.12 -6.25
N LEU A 82 -22.87 -10.08 -7.23
CA LEU A 82 -23.22 -10.24 -8.63
C LEU A 82 -23.83 -11.63 -8.90
N LEU A 83 -23.28 -12.68 -8.28
CA LEU A 83 -23.84 -14.03 -8.34
C LEU A 83 -25.23 -14.10 -7.69
N GLY A 84 -25.43 -13.45 -6.55
CA GLY A 84 -26.74 -13.35 -5.89
C GLY A 84 -27.80 -12.64 -6.76
N VAL A 85 -27.40 -11.59 -7.49
CA VAL A 85 -28.28 -10.95 -8.48
C VAL A 85 -28.59 -11.93 -9.62
N ALA A 86 -27.59 -12.68 -10.11
CA ALA A 86 -27.80 -13.70 -11.12
C ALA A 86 -28.73 -14.84 -10.67
N THR A 87 -28.66 -15.27 -9.40
CA THR A 87 -29.52 -16.34 -8.89
C THR A 87 -30.96 -15.86 -8.71
N ARG A 88 -31.17 -14.60 -8.33
CA ARG A 88 -32.50 -14.03 -8.10
C ARG A 88 -33.22 -13.60 -9.38
N TYR A 89 -32.53 -12.94 -10.31
CA TYR A 89 -33.12 -12.34 -11.51
C TYR A 89 -32.71 -13.05 -12.81
N GLY A 90 -31.67 -13.88 -12.77
CA GLY A 90 -31.12 -14.55 -13.95
C GLY A 90 -30.05 -13.72 -14.67
N LYS A 91 -29.08 -14.39 -15.32
CA LYS A 91 -27.93 -13.76 -16.01
C LYS A 91 -28.29 -13.03 -17.32
N SER A 92 -29.54 -13.11 -17.77
CA SER A 92 -30.07 -12.43 -18.95
C SER A 92 -30.92 -11.21 -18.61
N SER A 93 -31.18 -10.97 -17.32
CA SER A 93 -32.01 -9.87 -16.82
C SER A 93 -31.33 -8.51 -16.95
N ASP A 94 -32.15 -7.46 -16.93
CA ASP A 94 -31.67 -6.08 -16.96
C ASP A 94 -30.98 -5.72 -15.65
N GLU A 95 -31.48 -6.24 -14.52
CA GLU A 95 -30.95 -6.07 -13.17
C GLU A 95 -29.53 -6.62 -13.04
N TYR A 96 -29.25 -7.77 -13.66
CA TYR A 96 -27.89 -8.34 -13.69
C TYR A 96 -26.91 -7.45 -14.46
N VAL A 97 -27.36 -6.80 -15.54
CA VAL A 97 -26.53 -5.86 -16.32
C VAL A 97 -26.34 -4.55 -15.55
N MET A 98 -27.39 -4.04 -14.92
CA MET A 98 -27.33 -2.85 -14.06
C MET A 98 -26.39 -3.06 -12.86
N ALA A 99 -26.31 -4.29 -12.33
CA ALA A 99 -25.36 -4.67 -11.28
C ALA A 99 -23.91 -4.86 -11.78
N GLY A 100 -23.63 -4.59 -13.07
CA GLY A 100 -22.29 -4.69 -13.66
C GLY A 100 -21.96 -6.04 -14.32
N GLY A 101 -22.93 -6.95 -14.45
CA GLY A 101 -22.77 -8.23 -15.12
C GLY A 101 -22.85 -8.12 -16.64
N ALA A 102 -22.03 -8.91 -17.36
CA ALA A 102 -22.19 -9.02 -18.81
C ALA A 102 -23.41 -9.90 -19.16
N ARG A 103 -24.36 -9.36 -19.94
CA ARG A 103 -25.57 -10.09 -20.34
C ARG A 103 -25.19 -11.36 -21.07
N LYS A 104 -25.71 -12.52 -20.63
CA LYS A 104 -25.58 -13.76 -21.40
C LYS A 104 -26.51 -13.68 -22.61
N VAL A 105 -26.02 -13.18 -23.74
CA VAL A 105 -26.76 -13.19 -25.01
C VAL A 105 -26.91 -14.66 -25.40
N SER A 106 -28.12 -15.21 -25.28
CA SER A 106 -28.47 -16.48 -25.89
C SER A 106 -28.33 -16.30 -27.39
N ARG A 107 -27.20 -16.74 -27.95
CA ARG A 107 -26.92 -16.73 -29.39
C ARG A 107 -28.05 -17.52 -30.05
N ARG A 108 -29.09 -16.85 -30.57
CA ARG A 108 -30.08 -17.48 -31.45
C ARG A 108 -29.29 -18.00 -32.64
N ARG A 109 -29.10 -19.32 -32.74
CA ARG A 109 -28.66 -19.94 -33.99
C ARG A 109 -29.65 -19.48 -35.06
N PRO A 110 -29.22 -18.84 -36.16
CA PRO A 110 -30.13 -18.62 -37.27
C PRO A 110 -30.60 -20.01 -37.71
N LEU A 111 -31.92 -20.22 -37.70
CA LEU A 111 -32.53 -21.39 -38.32
C LEU A 111 -32.11 -21.31 -39.78
N ARG A 112 -31.30 -22.25 -40.27
CA ARG A 112 -31.03 -22.35 -41.70
C ARG A 112 -32.36 -22.69 -42.35
N GLU A 113 -32.93 -21.72 -43.04
CA GLU A 113 -34.06 -21.93 -43.94
C GLU A 113 -33.59 -22.91 -45.01
N VAL A 114 -34.13 -24.12 -44.97
CA VAL A 114 -33.92 -25.13 -46.01
C VAL A 114 -34.73 -24.64 -47.20
N VAL A 115 -34.06 -24.00 -48.15
CA VAL A 115 -34.67 -23.63 -49.43
C VAL A 115 -34.89 -24.93 -50.21
N ASP A 116 -36.12 -25.40 -50.21
CA ASP A 116 -36.59 -26.50 -51.05
C ASP A 116 -36.47 -26.08 -52.52
N SER A 117 -35.48 -26.62 -53.23
CA SER A 117 -35.37 -26.50 -54.68
C SER A 117 -36.24 -27.58 -55.32
N SER A 118 -37.51 -27.28 -55.56
CA SER A 118 -38.37 -28.04 -56.46
C SER A 118 -39.14 -27.09 -57.37
N SER A 119 -39.33 -27.52 -58.62
CA SER A 119 -40.03 -26.86 -59.75
C SER A 119 -39.11 -25.99 -60.62
N SER A 120 -39.05 -26.11 -61.94
CA SER A 120 -39.62 -27.01 -62.95
C SER A 120 -38.85 -26.79 -64.26
#